data_AF-A0A412EJ48-F1
#
_entry.id   AF-A0A412EJ48-F1
#
_cell.length_a   1.000
_cell.length_b   1.000
_cell.length_c   1.000
_cell.angle_alpha   90.00
_cell.angle_beta   90.00
_cell.angle_gamma   90.00
#
_symmetry.space_group_name_H-M   'P 1'
#
loop_
_entity.id
_entity.type
_entity.pdbx_description
1 polymer ?
#
loop_
_entity_poly.entity_id
_entity_poly.type
_entity_poly.pdbx_seq_one_letter_code
_entity_poly.pdbx_strand_id
1 'polypeptide(L)'
;MEKEYVMQVAQTIKEQLVALTPMTVLMSWGIKEFAATLYRDLPALRIKVNGRLHAGYVIVALNGSDYYEVYLVKGMEVECVNEEVCFDELGDVIDRAIESGTDKAEYDKFCEQERQNLYVTVVTV
;
A
#
# COMPACT_ATOMS: atom_id res chain seq x y z
N MET A 1 15.51 -17.92 -7.28
CA MET A 1 14.75 -18.13 -6.02
C MET A 1 13.62 -19.11 -6.27
N GLU A 2 13.32 -20.02 -5.34
CA GLU A 2 12.25 -21.01 -5.53
C GLU A 2 10.87 -20.35 -5.48
N LYS A 3 9.97 -20.76 -6.38
CA LYS A 3 8.62 -20.19 -6.50
C LYS A 3 7.82 -20.33 -5.20
N GLU A 4 7.96 -21.46 -4.51
CA GLU A 4 7.26 -21.73 -3.26
C GLU A 4 7.66 -20.76 -2.16
N TYR A 5 8.96 -20.48 -2.02
CA TYR A 5 9.47 -19.48 -1.09
C TYR A 5 8.93 -18.07 -1.39
N VAL A 6 8.92 -17.66 -2.66
CA VAL A 6 8.35 -16.36 -3.07
C VAL A 6 6.86 -16.26 -2.71
N MET A 7 6.09 -17.34 -2.94
CA MET A 7 4.67 -17.38 -2.57
C MET A 7 4.46 -17.32 -1.06
N GLN A 8 5.27 -18.04 -0.28
CA GLN A 8 5.22 -18.03 1.19
C GLN A 8 5.50 -16.63 1.74
N VAL A 9 6.60 -15.99 1.31
CA VAL A 9 6.94 -14.64 1.76
C VAL A 9 5.86 -13.63 1.39
N ALA A 10 5.38 -13.63 0.13
CA ALA A 10 4.31 -12.72 -0.27
C ALA A 10 3.02 -12.93 0.53
N GLN A 11 2.70 -14.17 0.90
CA GLN A 11 1.56 -14.47 1.75
C GLN A 11 1.77 -13.95 3.18
N THR A 12 2.95 -14.13 3.78
CA THR A 12 3.30 -13.57 5.09
C THR A 12 3.20 -12.06 5.11
N ILE A 13 3.75 -11.38 4.10
CA ILE A 13 3.65 -9.91 3.97
C ILE A 13 2.18 -9.48 3.95
N LYS A 14 1.35 -10.16 3.15
CA LYS A 14 -0.07 -9.85 3.03
C LYS A 14 -0.80 -10.03 4.37
N GLU A 15 -0.54 -11.13 5.07
CA GLU A 15 -1.15 -11.42 6.37
C GLU A 15 -0.78 -10.38 7.41
N GLN A 16 0.50 -10.02 7.52
CA GLN A 16 0.97 -8.98 8.43
C GLN A 16 0.35 -7.61 8.10
N LEU A 17 0.37 -7.22 6.83
CA LEU A 17 -0.21 -5.97 6.36
C LEU A 17 -1.70 -5.87 6.70
N VAL A 18 -2.47 -6.92 6.38
CA VAL A 18 -3.92 -6.93 6.60
C VAL A 18 -4.28 -7.03 8.09
N ALA A 19 -3.49 -7.75 8.88
CA ALA A 19 -3.76 -7.92 10.30
C ALA A 19 -3.44 -6.67 11.14
N LEU A 20 -2.43 -5.90 10.75
CA LEU A 20 -1.92 -4.77 11.53
C LEU A 20 -2.41 -3.41 11.01
N THR A 21 -3.01 -3.36 9.83
CA THR A 21 -3.56 -2.12 9.27
C THR A 21 -5.08 -2.04 9.52
N PRO A 22 -5.61 -0.93 10.06
CA PRO A 22 -7.04 -0.75 10.21
C PRO A 22 -7.81 -0.98 8.90
N MET A 23 -8.93 -1.70 8.96
CA MET A 23 -9.68 -2.06 7.75
C MET A 23 -10.17 -0.83 6.96
N THR A 24 -10.48 0.28 7.63
CA THR A 24 -10.84 1.54 6.98
C THR A 24 -9.71 2.13 6.14
N VAL A 25 -8.46 1.97 6.57
CA VAL A 25 -7.26 2.40 5.84
C VAL A 25 -7.03 1.48 4.64
N LEU A 26 -7.12 0.15 4.81
CA LEU A 26 -7.01 -0.77 3.68
C LEU A 26 -8.06 -0.51 2.60
N MET A 27 -9.28 -0.13 3.00
CA MET A 27 -10.36 0.21 2.06
C MET A 27 -10.11 1.52 1.31
N SER A 28 -9.51 2.54 1.95
CA SER A 28 -9.22 3.82 1.27
C SER A 28 -8.18 3.67 0.16
N TRP A 29 -7.28 2.69 0.24
CA TRP A 29 -6.26 2.43 -0.79
C TRP A 29 -6.82 1.93 -2.13
N GLY A 30 -8.10 1.56 -2.19
CA GLY A 30 -8.74 1.12 -3.42
C GLY A 30 -8.12 -0.15 -4.02
N ILE A 31 -7.65 -1.07 -3.16
CA ILE A 31 -6.93 -2.29 -3.54
C ILE A 31 -7.73 -3.10 -4.58
N LYS A 32 -7.06 -3.52 -5.66
CA LYS A 32 -7.66 -4.31 -6.75
C LYS A 32 -7.09 -5.72 -6.86
N GLU A 33 -5.82 -5.91 -6.50
CA GLU A 33 -5.11 -7.17 -6.71
C GLU A 33 -3.96 -7.31 -5.72
N PHE A 34 -3.72 -8.54 -5.29
CA PHE A 34 -2.50 -8.98 -4.63
C PHE A 34 -1.83 -10.06 -5.50
N ALA A 35 -0.52 -9.97 -5.71
CA ALA A 35 0.23 -10.99 -6.43
C ALA A 35 1.62 -11.19 -5.81
N ALA A 36 2.05 -12.45 -5.70
CA ALA A 36 3.44 -12.79 -5.38
C ALA A 36 4.34 -12.45 -6.58
N THR A 37 5.50 -11.87 -6.34
CA THR A 37 6.44 -11.48 -7.39
C THR A 37 7.89 -11.52 -6.93
N LEU A 38 8.81 -11.42 -7.88
CA LEU A 38 10.20 -11.10 -7.62
C LEU A 38 10.45 -9.67 -8.03
N TYR A 39 11.09 -8.90 -7.16
CA TYR A 39 11.47 -7.53 -7.46
C TYR A 39 12.92 -7.32 -7.05
N ARG A 40 13.77 -6.94 -8.01
CA ARG A 40 15.23 -6.81 -7.80
C ARG A 40 15.84 -8.04 -7.12
N ASP A 41 15.43 -9.22 -7.59
CA ASP A 41 15.82 -10.53 -7.05
C ASP A 41 15.40 -10.81 -5.59
N LEU A 42 14.50 -9.99 -5.00
CA LEU A 42 13.90 -10.21 -3.68
C LEU A 42 12.47 -10.78 -3.80
N PRO A 43 12.03 -11.65 -2.86
CA PRO A 43 10.64 -12.11 -2.81
C PRO A 43 9.75 -10.97 -2.33
N ALA A 44 8.64 -10.74 -3.03
CA ALA A 44 7.82 -9.57 -2.79
C ALA A 44 6.32 -9.82 -2.96
N LEU A 45 5.53 -9.02 -2.25
CA LEU A 45 4.12 -8.82 -2.51
C LEU A 45 3.94 -7.58 -3.40
N ARG A 46 3.23 -7.76 -4.52
CA ARG A 46 2.76 -6.65 -5.36
C ARG A 46 1.28 -6.40 -5.10
N ILE A 47 0.93 -5.14 -4.86
CA ILE A 47 -0.42 -4.69 -4.57
C ILE A 47 -0.84 -3.69 -5.64
N LYS A 48 -1.94 -3.94 -6.35
CA LYS A 48 -2.53 -2.93 -7.25
C LYS A 48 -3.43 -2.01 -6.41
N VAL A 49 -3.10 -0.73 -6.36
CA VAL A 49 -3.82 0.27 -5.57
C VAL A 49 -4.35 1.41 -6.44
N ASN A 50 -5.34 2.12 -5.92
CA ASN A 50 -5.89 3.34 -6.50
C ASN A 50 -6.13 4.35 -5.37
N GLY A 51 -5.05 4.69 -4.66
CA GLY A 51 -5.07 5.68 -3.59
C GLY A 51 -5.04 7.10 -4.15
N ARG A 52 -5.34 8.06 -3.27
CA ARG A 52 -5.41 9.50 -3.58
C ARG A 52 -4.11 10.06 -4.14
N LEU A 53 -2.96 9.69 -3.55
CA LEU A 53 -1.64 10.18 -3.93
C LEU A 53 -0.96 9.27 -4.95
N HIS A 54 -1.27 7.96 -4.93
CA HIS A 54 -0.69 7.00 -5.86
C HIS A 54 -1.72 5.99 -6.40
N ALA A 55 -1.87 5.99 -7.72
CA ALA A 55 -2.61 4.99 -8.49
C ALA A 55 -1.63 4.19 -9.36
N GLY A 56 -1.35 2.95 -8.95
CA GLY A 56 -0.19 2.23 -9.44
C GLY A 56 -0.05 0.86 -8.79
N TYR A 57 1.19 0.40 -8.66
CA TYR A 57 1.53 -0.74 -7.82
C TYR A 57 2.32 -0.27 -6.60
N VAL A 58 2.08 -0.94 -5.47
CA VAL A 58 2.99 -0.94 -4.32
C VAL A 58 3.70 -2.29 -4.35
N ILE A 59 5.02 -2.29 -4.22
CA ILE A 59 5.83 -3.50 -4.07
C ILE A 59 6.42 -3.48 -2.67
N VAL A 60 6.18 -4.55 -1.91
CA VAL A 60 6.75 -4.78 -0.59
C VAL A 60 7.67 -5.99 -0.71
N ALA A 61 8.98 -5.79 -0.63
CA ALA A 61 10.00 -6.82 -0.83
C ALA A 61 10.73 -7.13 0.48
N LEU A 62 10.95 -8.41 0.80
CA LEU A 62 11.74 -8.81 1.97
C LEU A 62 13.23 -8.81 1.63
N ASN A 63 14.02 -7.99 2.33
CA ASN A 63 15.46 -7.90 2.12
C ASN A 63 16.24 -8.90 3.01
N GLY A 64 17.56 -8.98 2.80
CA GLY A 64 18.43 -9.92 3.52
C GLY A 64 18.63 -9.62 5.01
N SER A 65 18.18 -8.47 5.49
CA SER A 65 18.30 -8.01 6.88
C SER A 65 17.00 -8.16 7.67
N ASP A 66 16.02 -8.91 7.15
CA ASP A 66 14.69 -9.11 7.76
C ASP A 66 13.83 -7.83 7.85
N TYR A 67 14.10 -6.85 6.98
CA TYR A 67 13.26 -5.68 6.78
C TYR A 67 12.52 -5.73 5.45
N TYR A 68 11.43 -4.97 5.37
CA TYR A 68 10.73 -4.74 4.11
C TYR A 68 11.22 -3.46 3.41
N GLU A 69 11.39 -3.57 2.10
CA GLU A 69 11.56 -2.46 1.19
C GLU A 69 10.22 -2.15 0.51
N VAL A 70 9.81 -0.88 0.49
CA VAL A 70 8.55 -0.42 -0.08
C VAL A 70 8.82 0.46 -1.29
N TYR A 71 8.23 0.10 -2.42
CA TYR A 71 8.36 0.82 -3.68
C TYR A 71 7.00 1.19 -4.26
N LEU A 72 6.90 2.39 -4.84
CA LEU A 72 5.77 2.80 -5.67
C LEU A 72 6.14 2.67 -7.15
N VAL A 73 5.29 2.03 -7.94
CA VAL A 73 5.50 1.85 -9.37
C VAL A 73 4.30 2.40 -10.15
N LYS A 74 4.57 3.32 -11.07
CA LYS A 74 3.57 3.92 -11.97
C LYS A 74 4.11 3.99 -13.40
N GLY A 75 3.64 3.08 -14.25
CA GLY A 75 4.20 2.96 -15.60
C GLY A 75 5.68 2.54 -15.55
N MET A 76 6.56 3.42 -16.01
CA MET A 76 8.03 3.21 -15.94
C MET A 76 8.68 3.88 -14.73
N GLU A 77 7.93 4.69 -13.99
CA GLU A 77 8.43 5.41 -12.81
C GLU A 77 8.42 4.47 -11.60
N VAL A 78 9.53 4.50 -10.88
CA VAL A 78 9.74 3.74 -9.65
C VAL A 78 10.27 4.69 -8.60
N GLU A 79 9.59 4.75 -7.46
CA GLU A 79 10.03 5.47 -6.26
C GLU A 79 10.33 4.45 -5.16
N CYS A 80 11.45 4.64 -4.47
CA CYS A 80 11.77 3.91 -3.24
C CYS A 80 11.29 4.73 -2.05
N VAL A 81 10.31 4.21 -1.31
CA VAL A 81 9.70 4.92 -0.17
C VAL A 81 10.57 4.76 1.08
N ASN A 82 10.94 3.51 1.38
CA ASN A 82 11.81 3.15 2.51
C ASN A 82 12.36 1.73 2.28
N GLU A 83 13.60 1.47 2.68
CA GLU A 83 14.28 0.17 2.55
C GLU A 83 14.33 -0.61 3.88
N GLU A 84 13.99 0.05 5.00
CA GLU A 84 14.04 -0.51 6.35
C GLU A 84 12.69 -0.33 7.06
N VAL A 85 11.70 -1.13 6.68
CA VAL A 85 10.34 -1.09 7.25
C VAL A 85 10.07 -2.35 8.07
N CYS A 86 9.71 -2.20 9.34
CA CYS A 86 9.24 -3.32 10.17
C CYS A 86 7.83 -3.76 9.76
N PHE A 87 7.48 -5.02 10.06
CA PHE A 87 6.18 -5.58 9.69
C PHE A 87 4.98 -4.81 10.26
N ASP A 88 5.14 -4.18 11.43
CA ASP A 88 4.14 -3.35 12.11
C ASP A 88 4.09 -1.89 11.61
N GLU A 89 5.08 -1.45 10.83
CA GLU A 89 5.15 -0.12 10.23
C GLU A 89 4.60 -0.08 8.80
N LEU A 90 4.43 -1.25 8.15
CA LEU A 90 4.01 -1.37 6.75
C LEU A 90 2.74 -0.56 6.42
N GLY A 91 1.73 -0.66 7.29
CA GLY A 91 0.46 0.05 7.12
C GLY A 91 0.66 1.55 7.04
N ASP A 92 1.37 2.12 8.02
CA ASP A 92 1.60 3.56 8.15
C ASP A 92 2.55 4.12 7.08
N VAL A 93 3.56 3.34 6.67
CA VAL A 93 4.47 3.72 5.59
C VAL A 93 3.74 3.77 4.26
N ILE A 94 2.96 2.73 3.94
CA ILE A 94 2.20 2.66 2.69
C ILE A 94 1.10 3.73 2.68
N ASP A 95 0.35 3.87 3.76
CA ASP A 95 -0.77 4.83 3.84
C ASP A 95 -0.32 6.26 3.58
N ARG A 96 0.77 6.69 4.24
CA ARG A 96 1.34 8.03 4.02
C ARG A 96 1.80 8.22 2.59
N ALA A 97 2.37 7.19 1.97
CA ALA A 97 2.89 7.27 0.61
C ALA A 97 1.78 7.31 -0.46
N ILE A 98 0.63 6.65 -0.23
CA ILE A 98 -0.39 6.47 -1.27
C ILE A 98 -1.71 7.18 -1.02
N GLU A 99 -2.02 7.56 0.22
CA GLU A 99 -3.35 8.03 0.61
C GLU A 99 -3.30 9.28 1.51
N SER A 100 -2.81 9.13 2.75
CA SER A 100 -2.92 10.18 3.77
C SER A 100 -1.91 11.31 3.61
N GLY A 101 -0.74 11.05 3.02
CA GLY A 101 0.34 12.03 2.95
C GLY A 101 0.93 12.33 4.33
N THR A 102 1.71 13.40 4.41
CA THR A 102 2.37 13.84 5.65
C THR A 102 1.69 15.04 6.31
N ASP A 103 0.78 15.71 5.60
CA ASP A 103 -0.01 16.83 6.13
C ASP A 103 -1.40 16.37 6.55
N LYS A 104 -1.57 16.20 7.87
CA LYS A 104 -2.84 15.77 8.46
C LYS A 104 -3.98 16.76 8.20
N ALA A 105 -3.71 18.07 8.21
CA ALA A 105 -4.77 19.07 8.03
C ALA A 105 -5.28 19.07 6.59
N GLU A 106 -4.38 18.85 5.63
CA GLU A 106 -4.73 18.66 4.22
C GLU A 106 -5.58 17.39 4.03
N TYR A 107 -5.17 16.27 4.61
CA TYR A 107 -5.91 15.01 4.49
C TYR A 107 -7.28 15.06 5.19
N ASP A 108 -7.38 15.66 6.37
CA ASP A 108 -8.65 15.82 7.08
C ASP A 108 -9.63 16.68 6.26
N LYS A 109 -9.14 17.72 5.57
CA LYS A 109 -9.95 18.55 4.67
C LYS A 109 -10.42 17.77 3.44
N PHE A 110 -9.56 16.95 2.85
CA PHE A 110 -9.94 16.04 1.75
C PHE A 110 -11.07 15.09 2.19
N CYS A 111 -10.92 14.44 3.34
CA CYS A 111 -11.92 13.52 3.87
C CYS A 111 -13.29 14.18 4.07
N GLU A 112 -13.32 15.42 4.56
CA GLU A 112 -14.57 16.17 4.73
C GLU A 112 -15.20 16.53 3.38
N GLN A 113 -14.41 16.88 2.37
CA GLN A 113 -14.91 17.14 1.02
C GLN A 113 -15.53 15.88 0.39
N GLU A 114 -14.86 14.73 0.50
CA GLU A 114 -15.38 13.45 -0.01
C GLU A 114 -16.68 13.05 0.69
N ARG A 115 -16.76 13.27 2.01
CA ARG A 115 -17.99 13.07 2.78
C ARG A 115 -19.14 13.92 2.24
N GLN A 116 -18.90 15.19 1.95
CA GLN A 116 -19.91 16.09 1.39
C GLN A 116 -20.36 15.65 -0.01
N ASN A 117 -19.42 15.20 -0.86
CA ASN A 117 -19.73 14.69 -2.20
C ASN A 117 -20.66 13.47 -2.14
N LEU A 118 -20.46 12.58 -1.17
CA LEU A 118 -21.34 11.44 -0.93
C LEU A 118 -22.75 11.87 -0.52
N TYR A 119 -22.89 12.84 0.39
CA TYR A 119 -24.21 13.36 0.78
C TYR A 119 -24.98 13.97 -0.40
N VAL A 120 -24.32 14.76 -1.25
CA VAL A 120 -24.95 15.35 -2.45
C VAL A 120 -25.42 14.25 -3.41
N THR A 121 -24.58 13.23 -3.62
CA THR A 121 -24.91 12.11 -4.51
C THR A 121 -26.12 11.32 -4.00
N VAL A 122 -26.23 11.08 -2.69
CA VAL A 122 -27.37 10.34 -2.11
C VAL A 122 -28.68 11.14 -2.16
N VAL A 123 -28.63 12.47 -2.10
CA VAL A 123 -29.83 13.32 -2.11
C VAL A 123 -30.35 13.61 -3.53
N THR A 124 -29.52 13.41 -4.56
CA THR A 124 -29.85 13.74 -5.96
C THR A 124 -30.20 12.53 -6.82
N VAL A 125 -30.19 11.32 -6.25
CA VAL A 125 -30.59 10.05 -6.91
C VAL A 125 -31.99 9.63 -6.47
#